data_AF-K0F111-F1
#
_entry.id   AF-K0F111-F1
#
_cell.length_a   1.000
_cell.length_b   1.000
_cell.length_c   1.000
_cell.angle_alpha   90.00
_cell.angle_beta   90.00
_cell.angle_gamma   90.00
#
_symmetry.space_group_name_H-M   'P 1'
#
loop_
_entity.id
_entity.type
_entity.pdbx_description
1 polymer ?
#
loop_
_entity_poly.entity_id
_entity_poly.type
_entity_poly.pdbx_seq_one_letter_code
_entity_poly.pdbx_strand_id
1 'polypeptide(L)'
;MVASSSAAPSAAAGAPTADSLQAVLVTLSDPAVPTADKAKLIVDGEKRTANIDQMNKALAGYGTLTYAVADVTTQGSTATAQVTITSPHGAAPAMPLTWENVGGTWKLSDASGCLLLGFAQAPCVPA
;
A
#
# COMPACT_ATOMS: atom_id res chain seq x y z
N MET A 1 46.59 3.51 12.91
CA MET A 1 45.65 2.42 12.54
C MET A 1 44.74 2.25 13.75
N VAL A 2 43.41 2.27 13.70
CA VAL A 2 42.42 1.87 12.70
C VAL A 2 41.22 2.82 12.86
N ALA A 3 40.63 3.34 11.77
CA ALA A 3 39.33 3.99 11.81
C ALA A 3 38.26 2.92 11.55
N SER A 4 37.66 2.38 12.60
CA SER A 4 36.49 1.52 12.47
C SER A 4 35.26 2.39 12.34
N SER A 5 34.70 2.45 11.13
CA SER A 5 33.42 3.10 10.90
C SER A 5 32.32 2.22 11.47
N SER A 6 31.63 2.70 12.50
CA SER A 6 30.40 2.09 13.02
C SER A 6 29.32 2.18 11.95
N ALA A 7 29.02 1.05 11.29
CA ALA A 7 27.76 0.91 10.58
C ALA A 7 26.65 0.87 11.65
N ALA A 8 25.99 2.00 11.88
CA ALA A 8 24.79 2.02 12.69
C ALA A 8 23.81 1.01 12.06
N PRO A 9 23.25 0.06 12.84
CA PRO A 9 22.20 -0.81 12.31
C PRO A 9 21.08 0.12 11.84
N SER A 10 20.78 0.05 10.55
CA SER A 10 19.60 0.68 9.96
C SER A 10 18.47 0.29 10.88
N ALA A 11 17.87 1.27 11.58
CA ALA A 11 16.76 1.02 12.46
C ALA A 11 15.75 0.24 11.62
N ALA A 12 15.64 -1.06 11.87
CA ALA A 12 14.56 -1.84 11.32
C ALA A 12 13.33 -1.09 11.80
N ALA A 13 12.68 -0.36 10.89
CA ALA A 13 11.38 0.18 11.17
C ALA A 13 10.61 -0.99 11.76
N GLY A 14 10.07 -0.79 12.97
CA GLY A 14 9.43 -1.88 13.70
C GLY A 14 8.40 -2.57 12.81
N ALA A 15 8.08 -3.82 13.16
CA ALA A 15 6.99 -4.53 12.51
C ALA A 15 5.75 -3.61 12.40
N PRO A 16 5.11 -3.51 11.22
CA PRO A 16 3.98 -2.62 11.05
C PRO A 16 2.81 -3.11 11.90
N THR A 17 2.02 -2.18 12.39
CA THR A 17 0.73 -2.50 13.02
C THR A 17 -0.35 -2.62 11.96
N ALA A 18 -1.42 -3.36 12.25
CA ALA A 18 -2.61 -3.41 11.39
C ALA A 18 -3.12 -2.01 11.04
N ASP A 19 -3.19 -1.11 12.03
CA ASP A 19 -3.61 0.29 11.84
C ASP A 19 -2.70 1.04 10.87
N SER A 20 -1.39 0.85 10.95
CA SER A 20 -0.44 1.51 10.04
C SER A 20 -0.59 1.03 8.59
N LEU A 21 -0.85 -0.25 8.38
CA LEU A 21 -1.11 -0.83 7.05
C LEU A 21 -2.47 -0.40 6.52
N GLN A 22 -3.48 -0.33 7.40
CA GLN A 22 -4.81 0.17 7.07
C GLN A 22 -4.76 1.63 6.63
N ALA A 23 -3.97 2.47 7.30
CA ALA A 23 -3.81 3.88 6.94
C ALA A 23 -3.28 4.05 5.51
N VAL A 24 -2.35 3.20 5.06
CA VAL A 24 -1.86 3.18 3.67
C VAL A 24 -3.02 2.96 2.69
N LEU A 25 -3.92 2.02 2.97
CA LEU A 25 -5.07 1.70 2.11
C LEU A 25 -6.09 2.85 2.08
N VAL A 26 -6.39 3.41 3.25
CA VAL A 26 -7.30 4.56 3.38
C VAL A 26 -6.77 5.73 2.54
N THR A 27 -5.50 6.13 2.74
CA THR A 27 -4.88 7.22 1.98
C THR A 27 -4.80 6.92 0.49
N LEU A 28 -4.50 5.68 0.09
CA LEU A 28 -4.47 5.29 -1.33
C LEU A 28 -5.85 5.48 -1.98
N SER A 29 -6.94 5.16 -1.28
CA SER A 29 -8.29 5.28 -1.84
C SER A 29 -8.97 6.65 -1.65
N ASP A 30 -8.40 7.55 -0.86
CA ASP A 30 -8.98 8.86 -0.61
C ASP A 30 -8.86 9.77 -1.85
N PRO A 31 -9.96 10.12 -2.55
CA PRO A 31 -9.89 10.93 -3.76
C PRO A 31 -9.38 12.36 -3.53
N ALA A 32 -9.31 12.83 -2.27
CA ALA A 32 -8.74 14.14 -1.93
C ALA A 32 -7.19 14.13 -1.87
N VAL A 33 -6.56 12.96 -1.81
CA VAL A 33 -5.10 12.85 -1.75
C VAL A 33 -4.50 12.96 -3.15
N PRO A 34 -3.52 13.84 -3.40
CA PRO A 34 -2.88 13.97 -4.70
C PRO A 34 -2.19 12.68 -5.16
N THR A 35 -2.21 12.42 -6.47
CA THR A 35 -1.59 11.25 -7.10
C THR A 35 -0.11 11.08 -6.72
N ALA A 36 0.66 12.16 -6.65
CA ALA A 36 2.07 12.13 -6.24
C ALA A 36 2.27 11.62 -4.81
N ASP A 37 1.34 11.90 -3.90
CA ASP A 37 1.42 11.40 -2.52
C ASP A 37 0.98 9.94 -2.43
N LYS A 38 -0.04 9.55 -3.19
CA LYS A 38 -0.45 8.15 -3.34
C LYS A 38 0.64 7.28 -3.96
N ALA A 39 1.40 7.80 -4.93
CA ALA A 39 2.51 7.09 -5.56
C ALA A 39 3.58 6.70 -4.53
N LYS A 40 3.78 7.48 -3.48
CA LYS A 40 4.76 7.16 -2.41
C LYS A 40 4.33 5.98 -1.54
N LEU A 41 3.06 5.60 -1.57
CA LEU A 41 2.48 4.49 -0.79
C LEU A 41 2.69 3.13 -1.44
N ILE A 42 3.17 3.09 -2.69
CA ILE A 42 3.39 1.86 -3.46
C ILE A 42 4.88 1.78 -3.82
N VAL A 43 5.49 0.61 -3.70
CA VAL A 43 6.83 0.36 -4.26
C VAL A 43 6.79 0.64 -5.76
N ASP A 44 7.75 1.39 -6.27
CA ASP A 44 7.77 1.86 -7.67
C ASP A 44 6.50 2.64 -8.11
N GLY A 45 5.76 3.23 -7.16
CA GLY A 45 4.48 3.87 -7.44
C GLY A 45 4.51 5.06 -8.40
N GLU A 46 5.68 5.67 -8.65
CA GLU A 46 5.85 6.68 -9.70
C GLU A 46 5.52 6.13 -11.10
N LYS A 47 5.72 4.83 -11.33
CA LYS A 47 5.30 4.13 -12.57
C LYS A 47 3.78 3.94 -12.66
N ARG A 48 3.06 4.20 -11.57
CA ARG A 48 1.61 3.93 -11.41
C ARG A 48 0.77 5.19 -11.39
N THR A 49 1.35 6.37 -11.62
CA THR A 49 0.63 7.66 -11.58
C THR A 49 -0.60 7.68 -12.48
N ALA A 50 -0.50 7.20 -13.72
CA ALA A 50 -1.65 7.09 -14.63
C ALA A 50 -2.76 6.16 -14.10
N ASN A 51 -2.37 5.03 -13.51
CA ASN A 51 -3.31 4.08 -12.89
C ASN A 51 -3.98 4.69 -11.66
N ILE A 52 -3.22 5.42 -10.84
CA ILE A 52 -3.75 6.13 -9.66
C ILE A 52 -4.73 7.22 -10.09
N ASP A 53 -4.43 7.97 -11.16
CA ASP A 53 -5.37 8.95 -11.72
C ASP A 53 -6.67 8.29 -12.21
N GLN A 54 -6.57 7.11 -12.83
CA GLN A 54 -7.73 6.34 -13.26
C GLN A 54 -8.53 5.80 -12.07
N MET A 55 -7.86 5.30 -11.03
CA MET A 55 -8.48 4.91 -9.77
C MET A 55 -9.20 6.09 -9.12
N ASN A 56 -8.59 7.28 -9.08
CA ASN A 56 -9.24 8.48 -8.54
C ASN A 56 -10.54 8.82 -9.28
N LYS A 57 -10.54 8.70 -10.61
CA LYS A 57 -11.76 8.88 -11.43
C LYS A 57 -12.81 7.81 -11.14
N ALA A 58 -12.39 6.56 -10.97
CA ALA A 58 -13.31 5.46 -10.65
C ALA A 58 -13.92 5.58 -9.24
N LEU A 59 -13.14 6.08 -8.28
CA LEU A 59 -13.59 6.30 -6.90
C LEU A 59 -14.37 7.60 -6.71
N ALA A 60 -14.35 8.51 -7.69
CA ALA A 60 -15.15 9.74 -7.66
C ALA A 60 -16.64 9.39 -7.59
N GLY A 61 -17.27 9.66 -6.45
CA GLY A 61 -18.68 9.34 -6.23
C GLY A 61 -18.98 7.86 -5.96
N TYR A 62 -17.95 7.00 -5.84
CA TYR A 62 -18.13 5.58 -5.50
C TYR A 62 -18.67 5.38 -4.07
N GLY A 63 -18.35 6.34 -3.18
CA GLY A 63 -18.70 6.31 -1.76
C GLY A 63 -17.53 5.83 -0.89
N THR A 64 -17.81 5.69 0.41
CA THR A 64 -16.76 5.40 1.39
C THR A 64 -16.31 3.95 1.30
N LEU A 65 -15.01 3.75 1.12
CA LEU A 65 -14.35 2.47 1.31
C LEU A 65 -13.85 2.36 2.75
N THR A 66 -14.04 1.18 3.36
CA THR A 66 -13.40 0.84 4.63
C THR A 66 -12.57 -0.42 4.48
N TYR A 67 -11.55 -0.55 5.33
CA TYR A 67 -10.58 -1.62 5.29
C TYR A 67 -10.49 -2.24 6.67
N ALA A 68 -10.46 -3.57 6.72
CA ALA A 68 -10.05 -4.31 7.91
C ALA A 68 -8.77 -5.06 7.58
N VAL A 69 -7.74 -4.89 8.40
CA VAL A 69 -6.44 -5.56 8.27
C VAL A 69 -6.26 -6.54 9.41
N ALA A 70 -6.06 -7.82 9.08
CA ALA A 70 -5.90 -8.91 10.04
C ALA A 70 -4.70 -9.80 9.67
N ASP A 71 -4.31 -10.68 10.59
CA ASP A 71 -3.28 -11.71 10.37
C ASP A 71 -1.94 -11.14 9.86
N VAL A 72 -1.52 -10.01 10.42
CA VAL A 72 -0.27 -9.34 10.04
C VAL A 72 0.91 -10.24 10.42
N THR A 73 1.65 -10.67 9.41
CA THR A 73 2.91 -11.42 9.54
C THR A 73 4.03 -10.58 8.96
N THR A 74 5.16 -10.50 9.67
CA THR A 74 6.32 -9.70 9.24
C THR A 74 7.56 -10.57 9.19
N GLN A 75 8.27 -10.52 8.08
CA GLN A 75 9.55 -11.18 7.86
C GLN A 75 10.55 -10.19 7.27
N GLY A 76 11.51 -9.76 8.08
CA GLY A 76 12.51 -8.77 7.66
C GLY A 76 11.85 -7.48 7.17
N SER A 77 12.09 -7.12 5.91
CA SER A 77 11.55 -5.93 5.26
C SER A 77 10.22 -6.16 4.54
N THR A 78 9.54 -7.27 4.78
CA THR A 78 8.24 -7.59 4.14
C THR A 78 7.19 -7.88 5.22
N ALA A 79 5.97 -7.40 4.99
CA ALA A 79 4.81 -7.73 5.79
C ALA A 79 3.68 -8.23 4.89
N THR A 80 2.91 -9.21 5.37
CA THR A 80 1.71 -9.73 4.70
C THR A 80 0.54 -9.64 5.67
N ALA A 81 -0.63 -9.26 5.18
CA ALA A 81 -1.85 -9.22 5.98
C ALA A 81 -3.07 -9.61 5.13
N GLN A 82 -4.10 -10.12 5.78
CA GLN A 82 -5.41 -10.33 5.17
C GLN A 82 -6.19 -9.02 5.21
N VAL A 83 -6.69 -8.59 4.06
CA VAL A 83 -7.42 -7.33 3.92
C VAL A 83 -8.81 -7.58 3.38
N THR A 84 -9.81 -7.14 4.15
CA THR A 84 -11.20 -7.06 3.71
C THR A 84 -11.50 -5.63 3.31
N ILE A 85 -11.98 -5.43 2.08
CA ILE A 85 -12.40 -4.13 1.56
C ILE A 85 -13.92 -4.09 1.57
N THR A 86 -14.51 -3.13 2.27
CA THR A 86 -15.96 -2.91 2.29
C THR A 86 -16.30 -1.66 1.52
N SER A 87 -17.22 -1.81 0.57
CA SER A 87 -17.79 -0.74 -0.26
C SER A 87 -19.26 -0.54 0.06
N PRO A 88 -19.91 0.53 -0.44
CA PRO A 88 -21.36 0.66 -0.39
C PRO A 88 -22.14 -0.49 -1.04
N HIS A 89 -21.48 -1.28 -1.89
CA HIS A 89 -22.07 -2.42 -2.60
C HIS A 89 -21.81 -3.77 -1.91
N GLY A 90 -21.11 -3.77 -0.77
CA GLY A 90 -20.78 -4.98 0.00
C GLY A 90 -19.28 -5.12 0.28
N ALA A 91 -18.96 -6.17 1.03
CA ALA A 91 -17.58 -6.53 1.37
C ALA A 91 -17.03 -7.56 0.39
N ALA A 92 -15.81 -7.31 -0.10
CA ALA A 92 -15.03 -8.31 -0.81
C ALA A 92 -14.52 -9.37 0.17
N PRO A 93 -14.29 -10.63 -0.26
CA PRO A 93 -13.55 -11.60 0.54
C PRO A 93 -12.19 -11.05 0.97
N ALA A 94 -11.70 -11.50 2.13
CA ALA A 94 -10.36 -11.15 2.58
C ALA A 94 -9.30 -11.62 1.56
N MET A 95 -8.34 -10.76 1.25
CA MET A 95 -7.28 -11.05 0.30
C MET A 95 -5.91 -10.75 0.90
N PRO A 96 -4.88 -11.56 0.61
CA PRO A 96 -3.54 -11.29 1.06
C PRO A 96 -2.98 -10.08 0.31
N LEU A 97 -2.65 -9.02 1.05
CA LEU A 97 -1.83 -7.92 0.55
C LEU A 97 -0.45 -7.98 1.22
N THR A 98 0.54 -7.48 0.50
CA THR A 98 1.92 -7.40 0.95
C THR A 98 2.41 -5.97 0.94
N TRP A 99 3.24 -5.65 1.94
CA TRP A 99 3.95 -4.40 2.08
C TRP A 99 5.44 -4.66 2.18
N GLU A 100 6.21 -3.69 1.72
CA GLU A 100 7.67 -3.68 1.80
C GLU A 100 8.12 -2.44 2.57
N ASN A 101 9.12 -2.63 3.42
CA ASN A 101 9.78 -1.53 4.10
C ASN A 101 10.86 -0.95 3.19
N VAL A 102 10.59 0.21 2.61
CA VAL A 102 11.53 0.94 1.77
C VAL A 102 11.94 2.22 2.48
N GLY A 103 13.21 2.32 2.89
CA GLY A 103 13.74 3.50 3.57
C GLY A 103 13.05 3.80 4.90
N GLY A 104 12.63 2.76 5.64
CA GLY A 104 11.95 2.91 6.93
C GLY A 104 10.44 3.11 6.83
N THR A 105 9.88 3.17 5.62
CA THR A 105 8.42 3.34 5.40
C THR A 105 7.83 2.07 4.80
N TRP A 106 6.73 1.59 5.39
CA TRP A 106 5.95 0.48 4.85
C TRP A 106 5.06 0.95 3.70
N LYS A 107 5.30 0.41 2.51
CA LYS A 107 4.57 0.69 1.28
C LYS A 107 3.91 -0.58 0.79
N LEU A 108 2.78 -0.50 0.11
CA LEU A 108 2.25 -1.64 -0.64
C LEU A 108 3.33 -2.11 -1.63
N SER A 109 3.56 -3.42 -1.71
CA SER A 109 4.35 -3.97 -2.80
C SER A 109 3.73 -3.56 -4.14
N ASP A 110 4.53 -3.49 -5.20
CA ASP A 110 4.02 -3.15 -6.53
C ASP A 110 2.89 -4.11 -6.95
N ALA A 111 3.03 -5.41 -6.68
CA ALA A 111 2.00 -6.41 -6.96
C ALA A 111 0.69 -6.14 -6.21
N SER A 112 0.74 -5.80 -4.92
CA SER A 112 -0.46 -5.48 -4.13
C SER A 112 -1.09 -4.17 -4.57
N GLY A 113 -0.27 -3.15 -4.87
CA GLY A 113 -0.74 -1.91 -5.47
C GLY A 113 -1.47 -2.16 -6.79
N CYS A 114 -0.89 -2.97 -7.67
CA CYS A 114 -1.49 -3.34 -8.95
C CYS A 114 -2.80 -4.13 -8.82
N LEU A 115 -2.89 -5.03 -7.83
CA LEU A 115 -4.13 -5.74 -7.53
C LEU A 115 -5.25 -4.76 -7.13
N LEU A 116 -4.96 -3.83 -6.21
CA LEU A 116 -5.92 -2.82 -5.76
C LEU A 116 -6.34 -1.87 -6.90
N LEU A 117 -5.38 -1.40 -7.69
CA LEU A 117 -5.64 -0.57 -8.87
C LEU A 117 -6.51 -1.33 -9.88
N GLY A 118 -6.31 -2.64 -10.03
CA GLY A 118 -7.16 -3.52 -10.83
C GLY A 118 -8.63 -3.51 -10.40
N PHE A 119 -8.93 -3.54 -9.09
CA PHE A 119 -10.31 -3.43 -8.59
C PHE A 119 -10.97 -2.10 -8.92
N ALA A 120 -10.17 -1.02 -9.02
CA ALA A 120 -10.64 0.28 -9.47
C ALA A 120 -10.64 0.42 -11.00
N GLN A 121 -10.63 -0.70 -11.74
CA GLN A 121 -10.59 -0.74 -13.21
C GLN A 121 -9.38 0.00 -13.80
N ALA A 122 -8.26 0.06 -13.06
CA ALA A 122 -7.02 0.71 -13.46
C ALA A 122 -5.84 -0.30 -13.48
N PRO A 123 -5.94 -1.42 -14.23
CA PRO A 123 -4.97 -2.51 -14.15
C PRO A 123 -3.56 -2.05 -14.52
N CYS A 124 -2.57 -2.54 -13.77
CA CYS A 124 -1.18 -2.49 -14.22
C CYS A 124 -1.05 -3.40 -15.44
N VAL A 125 -1.03 -2.83 -16.65
CA VAL A 125 -0.59 -3.56 -17.83
C VAL A 125 0.87 -3.99 -17.64
N PRO A 126 1.28 -5.21 -18.06
CA PRO A 126 2.65 -5.41 -18.45
C PRO A 126 2.99 -4.38 -19.53
N ALA A 127 4.11 -3.68 -19.39
CA ALA A 127 4.65 -2.86 -20.48
C ALA A 127 4.95 -3.72 -21.71
#